data_AF-A0A8J6HHV0-F1
#
_entry.id   AF-A0A8J6HHV0-F1
#
_cell.length_a   1.000
_cell.length_b   1.000
_cell.length_c   1.000
_cell.angle_alpha   90.00
_cell.angle_beta   90.00
_cell.angle_gamma   90.00
#
_symmetry.space_group_name_H-M   'P 1'
#
loop_
_entity.id
_entity.type
_entity.pdbx_description
1 polymer ?
#
loop_
_entity_poly.entity_id
_entity_poly.type
_entity_poly.pdbx_seq_one_letter_code
_entity_poly.pdbx_strand_id
1 'polypeptide(L)' 'MKLLLCLVPVALVAATYVLADTGRDRVRQYSDACKAESGVSDESLNKARNGEEVDDPKLKEHAFCILKKSGFIDASGSL' A
#
# COMPACT_ATOMS: atom_id res chain seq x y z
N MET A 1 -28.47 -4.48 30.18
CA MET A 1 -26.98 -4.47 30.18
C MET A 1 -26.33 -5.63 29.42
N LYS A 2 -27.03 -6.72 29.05
CA LYS A 2 -26.47 -7.79 28.18
C LYS A 2 -26.19 -7.33 26.74
N LEU A 3 -26.98 -6.40 26.21
CA LEU A 3 -26.84 -5.84 24.84
C LEU A 3 -25.54 -5.03 24.66
N LEU A 4 -25.07 -4.36 25.72
CA LEU A 4 -23.81 -3.60 25.71
C LEU A 4 -22.59 -4.53 25.62
N LEU A 5 -22.70 -5.75 26.15
CA LEU A 5 -21.61 -6.74 26.15
C LEU A 5 -21.27 -7.24 24.73
N CYS A 6 -22.24 -7.21 23.80
CA CYS A 6 -22.03 -7.62 22.41
C CYS A 6 -21.66 -6.45 21.48
N LEU A 7 -21.99 -5.21 21.83
CA LEU A 7 -21.73 -4.03 20.99
C LEU A 7 -20.24 -3.63 20.96
N VAL A 8 -19.54 -3.79 22.08
CA VAL A 8 -18.10 -3.46 22.19
C VAL A 8 -17.22 -4.30 21.26
N PRO A 9 -17.32 -5.64 21.21
CA PRO A 9 -16.48 -6.43 20.29
C PRO A 9 -16.85 -6.17 18.82
N VAL A 10 -18.12 -5.92 18.51
CA VAL A 10 -18.55 -5.60 17.13
C VAL A 10 -17.97 -4.26 16.67
N ALA A 11 -17.97 -3.23 17.52
CA ALA A 11 -17.35 -1.94 17.20
C ALA A 11 -15.83 -2.04 17.02
N LEU A 12 -15.16 -2.94 17.76
CA LEU A 12 -13.71 -3.13 17.68
C LEU A 12 -13.31 -3.86 16.39
N VAL A 13 -14.02 -4.93 16.03
CA VAL A 13 -13.91 -5.57 14.70
C VAL A 13 -14.26 -4.57 13.60
N ALA A 14 -15.16 -3.62 13.91
CA ALA A 14 -15.56 -2.64 12.94
C ALA A 14 -14.46 -1.63 12.59
N ALA A 15 -13.79 -1.12 13.61
CA ALA A 15 -12.67 -0.21 13.44
C ALA A 15 -11.51 -0.85 12.67
N THR A 16 -11.22 -2.14 12.87
CA THR A 16 -10.11 -2.80 12.17
C THR A 16 -10.35 -2.92 10.66
N TYR A 17 -11.59 -3.18 10.21
CA TYR A 17 -11.88 -3.21 8.78
C TYR A 17 -11.73 -1.83 8.14
N VAL A 18 -12.16 -0.75 8.81
CA VAL A 18 -12.04 0.63 8.29
C VAL A 18 -10.58 1.02 8.15
N LEU A 19 -9.75 0.73 9.17
CA LEU A 19 -8.33 1.03 9.11
C LEU A 19 -7.62 0.24 8.01
N ALA A 20 -7.97 -1.02 7.80
CA ALA A 20 -7.41 -1.82 6.72
C ALA A 20 -7.81 -1.30 5.33
N ASP A 21 -9.05 -0.85 5.16
CA ASP A 21 -9.53 -0.28 3.90
C ASP A 21 -8.84 1.04 3.56
N THR A 22 -8.77 1.95 4.55
CA THR A 22 -8.06 3.23 4.41
C THR A 22 -6.58 3.06 4.07
N GLY A 23 -5.91 2.04 4.64
CA GLY A 23 -4.52 1.73 4.30
C GLY A 23 -4.37 1.26 2.85
N ARG A 24 -5.22 0.34 2.40
CA ARG A 24 -5.20 -0.19 1.02
C ARG A 24 -5.45 0.89 -0.03
N ASP A 25 -6.37 1.81 0.25
CA ASP A 25 -6.69 2.88 -0.70
C ASP A 25 -5.55 3.90 -0.84
N ARG A 26 -4.82 4.19 0.24
CA ARG A 26 -3.64 5.06 0.18
C ARG A 26 -2.51 4.44 -0.63
N VAL A 27 -2.25 3.14 -0.44
CA VAL A 27 -1.24 2.41 -1.22
C VAL A 27 -1.60 2.39 -2.71
N ARG A 28 -2.88 2.19 -3.05
CA ARG A 28 -3.35 2.27 -4.45
C ARG A 28 -3.14 3.66 -5.05
N GLN A 29 -3.52 4.72 -4.32
CA GLN A 29 -3.29 6.10 -4.77
C GLN A 29 -1.82 6.40 -5.04
N TYR A 30 -0.91 5.95 -4.16
CA TYR A 30 0.53 6.11 -4.39
C TYR A 30 1.01 5.26 -5.57
N SER A 31 0.54 4.02 -5.69
CA SER A 31 0.91 3.13 -6.81
C SER A 31 0.50 3.73 -8.16
N ASP A 32 -0.72 4.25 -8.30
CA ASP A 32 -1.18 4.86 -9.56
C ASP A 32 -0.32 6.07 -9.96
N ALA A 33 -0.04 6.96 -9.00
CA ALA A 33 0.83 8.12 -9.22
C ALA A 33 2.27 7.70 -9.58
N CYS A 34 2.81 6.71 -8.87
CA CYS A 34 4.17 6.23 -9.08
C CYS A 34 4.33 5.40 -10.35
N LYS A 35 3.27 4.76 -10.84
CA LYS A 35 3.28 4.09 -12.14
C LYS A 35 3.41 5.12 -13.27
N ALA A 36 2.71 6.25 -13.17
CA ALA A 36 2.84 7.33 -14.14
C ALA A 36 4.24 7.96 -14.13
N GLU A 37 4.88 8.04 -12.96
CA GLU A 37 6.23 8.59 -12.80
C GLU A 37 7.33 7.65 -13.31
N SER A 38 7.32 6.36 -12.92
CA SER A 38 8.37 5.41 -13.32
C SER A 38 8.16 4.79 -14.70
N GLY A 39 6.92 4.82 -15.22
CA GLY A 39 6.58 4.15 -16.48
C GLY A 39 6.75 2.63 -16.43
N VAL A 40 6.66 2.03 -15.23
CA VAL A 40 6.69 0.58 -15.03
C VAL A 40 5.51 -0.08 -15.74
N SER A 41 5.76 -1.26 -16.32
CA SER A 41 4.72 -2.01 -17.04
C SER A 41 3.73 -2.67 -16.06
N ASP A 42 2.49 -2.87 -16.51
CA ASP A 42 1.52 -3.68 -15.76
C ASP A 42 1.99 -5.12 -15.58
N GLU A 43 2.75 -5.66 -16.54
CA GLU A 43 3.33 -6.99 -16.45
C GLU A 43 4.32 -7.10 -15.29
N SER A 44 5.29 -6.17 -15.22
CA SER A 44 6.28 -6.11 -14.13
C SER A 44 5.60 -5.96 -12.77
N LEU A 45 4.58 -5.11 -12.68
CA LEU A 45 3.79 -4.93 -11.45
C LEU A 45 3.03 -6.18 -11.05
N ASN A 46 2.42 -6.89 -12.00
CA ASN A 46 1.64 -8.09 -11.71
C ASN A 46 2.54 -9.24 -11.25
N LYS A 47 3.68 -9.46 -11.92
CA LYS A 47 4.69 -10.42 -11.50
C LYS A 47 5.19 -10.13 -10.08
N ALA A 48 5.52 -8.87 -9.80
CA ALA A 48 5.95 -8.44 -8.46
C ALA A 48 4.87 -8.67 -7.39
N ARG A 49 3.60 -8.38 -7.70
CA ARG A 49 2.45 -8.63 -6.80
C ARG A 49 2.20 -10.12 -6.56
N ASN A 50 2.55 -10.97 -7.51
CA ASN A 50 2.46 -12.43 -7.38
C ASN A 50 3.67 -13.05 -6.65
N GLY A 51 4.65 -12.24 -6.23
CA GLY A 51 5.87 -12.71 -5.58
C GLY A 51 6.91 -13.29 -6.53
N GLU A 52 6.77 -13.05 -7.84
CA GLU A 52 7.77 -13.42 -8.83
C GLU A 52 8.94 -12.43 -8.79
N GLU A 53 10.17 -12.93 -8.98
CA GLU A 53 11.33 -12.06 -9.14
C GLU A 53 11.26 -11.33 -10.48
N VAL A 54 11.39 -10.01 -10.42
CA VAL A 54 11.39 -9.13 -11.58
C VAL A 54 12.59 -8.21 -11.48
N ASP A 55 13.57 -8.39 -12.37
CA ASP A 55 14.68 -7.46 -12.50
C ASP A 55 14.34 -6.35 -13.51
N ASP A 56 13.48 -5.43 -13.06
CA ASP A 56 13.07 -4.25 -13.83
C ASP A 56 13.50 -2.99 -13.06
N PRO A 57 14.39 -2.14 -13.61
CA PRO A 57 14.78 -0.90 -12.95
C PRO A 57 13.58 0.03 -12.72
N LYS A 58 12.56 0.03 -13.59
CA LYS A 58 11.35 0.84 -13.42
C LYS A 58 10.48 0.36 -12.26
N LEU A 59 10.54 -0.94 -11.95
CA LEU A 59 9.89 -1.49 -10.77
C LEU A 59 10.58 -1.02 -9.48
N LYS A 60 11.92 -0.91 -9.49
CA LYS A 60 12.69 -0.34 -8.37
C LYS A 60 12.36 1.14 -8.17
N GLU A 61 12.29 1.92 -9.25
CA GLU A 61 11.85 3.33 -9.22
C GLU A 61 10.41 3.47 -8.70
N HIS A 62 9.51 2.58 -9.13
CA HIS A 62 8.13 2.54 -8.64
C HIS A 62 8.08 2.32 -7.12
N ALA A 63 8.84 1.34 -6.62
CA ALA A 63 8.91 1.05 -5.19
C ALA A 63 9.49 2.23 -4.39
N PHE A 64 10.56 2.84 -4.87
CA PHE A 64 11.15 4.04 -4.27
C PHE A 64 10.13 5.18 -4.18
N CYS A 65 9.41 5.44 -5.27
CA CYS A 65 8.38 6.46 -5.31
C CYS A 65 7.26 6.21 -4.27
N ILE A 66 6.80 4.95 -4.13
CA ILE A 66 5.78 4.60 -3.14
C ILE A 66 6.30 4.85 -1.72
N LEU A 67 7.51 4.38 -1.40
CA LEU A 67 8.11 4.54 -0.07
C LEU A 67 8.30 6.03 0.27
N LYS A 68 8.74 6.83 -0.70
CA LYS A 68 8.88 8.28 -0.54
C LYS A 68 7.54 8.99 -0.32
N LYS A 69 6.51 8.69 -1.13
CA LYS A 69 5.18 9.31 -1.00
C LYS A 69 4.45 8.89 0.27
N SER A 70 4.71 7.69 0.76
CA SER A 70 4.18 7.21 2.04
C SER A 70 4.95 7.73 3.26
N GLY A 71 6.08 8.43 3.04
CA GLY A 71 6.89 9.04 4.10
C GLY A 71 7.77 8.05 4.86
N PHE A 72 7.96 6.84 4.32
CA PHE A 72 8.85 5.84 4.91
C PHE A 72 10.32 6.12 4.64
N ILE A 73 10.63 6.83 3.56
CA ILE A 73 11.98 7.25 3.20
C ILE A 73 12.01 8.71 2.77
N ASP A 74 13.15 9.36 2.95
CA ASP A 74 13.43 10.70 2.45
C ASP A 74 13.83 10.71 0.95
N ALA A 75 14.19 11.89 0.43
CA ALA A 75 14.59 12.04 -0.97
C ALA A 75 15.93 11.34 -1.31
N SER A 76 16.74 11.00 -0.31
CA SER A 76 17.99 10.25 -0.47
C SER A 76 17.80 8.74 -0.39
N GLY A 77 16.62 8.27 0.03
CA GLY A 77 16.33 6.87 0.27
C GLY A 77 16.65 6.38 1.68
N SER A 78 16.86 7.31 2.62
CA SER A 78 17.08 6.99 4.04
C SER A 78 15.74 6.90 4.79
N LEU A 79 15.67 5.99 5.75
CA LEU A 79 14.50 5.76 6.63
C LEU A 79 14.28 6.89 7.64
#